data_AF-A0A428LVS7-F1
#
_entry.id   AF-A0A428LVS7-F1
#
_cell.length_a   1.000
_cell.length_b   1.000
_cell.length_c   1.000
_cell.angle_alpha   90.00
_cell.angle_beta   90.00
_cell.angle_gamma   90.00
#
_symmetry.space_group_name_H-M   'P 1'
#
loop_
_entity.id
_entity.type
_entity.pdbx_description
1 polymer ?
#
loop_
_entity_poly.entity_id
_entity_poly.type
_entity_poly.pdbx_seq_one_letter_code
_entity_poly.pdbx_strand_id
1 'polypeptide(L)'
;MKETYAWVTPLESVPASLKPIAAMQQKRFGAVLNPTRWWGRMPRLFWLVALFVGFLERRKARLSPVLRSLLMTRVSQLCHCAFCVDANSLRLAERSGALDKVQAVSAWRHCTLFSEEERAALAYAEAVTATPPQVDEAIKREMKRHFTDDAITEMTALIAFQNLSARFNAALDIPAQGLCATFEDKPHA
;
A
#
# COMPACT_ATOMS: atom_id res chain seq x y z
N MET A 1 22.08 15.11 18.12
CA MET A 1 20.88 14.45 17.55
C MET A 1 19.73 15.42 17.68
N LYS A 2 19.23 16.01 16.59
CA LYS A 2 18.04 16.85 16.67
C LYS A 2 16.84 15.90 16.86
N GLU A 3 16.11 16.04 17.96
CA GLU A 3 14.81 15.41 18.12
C GLU A 3 13.94 15.84 16.94
N THR A 4 13.62 14.89 16.05
CA THR A 4 12.71 15.12 14.94
C THR A 4 11.30 15.21 15.52
N TYR A 5 10.90 16.39 15.96
CA TYR A 5 9.51 16.65 16.31
C TYR A 5 8.67 16.51 15.05
N ALA A 6 7.75 15.54 15.03
CA ALA A 6 6.77 15.42 13.96
C ALA A 6 5.95 16.72 13.90
N TRP A 7 5.83 17.33 12.71
CA TRP A 7 5.19 18.64 12.56
C TRP A 7 3.69 18.60 12.88
N VAL A 8 3.05 17.43 12.72
CA VAL A 8 1.81 17.09 13.41
C VAL A 8 2.13 16.03 14.46
N THR A 9 2.06 16.40 15.73
CA THR A 9 2.35 15.50 16.87
C THR A 9 1.43 14.26 16.80
N PRO A 10 1.88 13.01 17.02
CA PRO A 10 0.98 11.86 17.12
C PRO A 10 0.11 11.93 18.39
N LEU A 11 -1.05 11.28 18.39
CA LEU A 11 -1.76 11.04 19.64
C LEU A 11 -0.96 10.07 20.53
N GLU A 12 -0.82 10.42 21.81
CA GLU A 12 -0.19 9.55 22.81
C GLU A 12 -1.02 8.30 23.09
N SER A 13 -2.35 8.46 23.07
CA SER A 13 -3.30 7.37 23.28
C SER A 13 -4.33 7.30 22.14
N VAL A 14 -4.71 6.07 21.80
CA VAL A 14 -5.69 5.80 20.75
C VAL A 14 -7.12 5.92 21.32
N PRO A 15 -8.06 6.60 20.63
CA PRO A 15 -9.44 6.72 21.11
C PRO A 15 -10.10 5.36 21.36
N ALA A 16 -11.03 5.31 22.31
CA ALA A 16 -11.74 4.08 22.69
C ALA A 16 -12.39 3.36 21.49
N SER A 17 -12.95 4.12 20.55
CA SER A 17 -13.57 3.59 19.33
C SER A 17 -12.61 2.90 18.36
N LEU A 18 -11.29 3.12 18.49
CA LEU A 18 -10.25 2.49 17.67
C LEU A 18 -9.50 1.38 18.41
N LYS A 19 -9.84 1.11 19.69
CA LYS A 19 -9.24 0.00 20.46
C LYS A 19 -9.31 -1.35 19.75
N PRO A 20 -10.40 -1.75 19.06
CA PRO A 20 -10.42 -3.01 18.33
C PRO A 20 -9.35 -3.09 17.24
N ILE A 21 -9.16 -2.00 16.49
CA ILE A 21 -8.13 -1.92 15.44
C ILE A 21 -6.74 -1.94 16.09
N ALA A 22 -6.53 -1.16 17.15
CA ALA A 22 -5.25 -1.13 17.86
C ALA A 22 -4.87 -2.50 18.43
N ALA A 23 -5.82 -3.23 19.02
CA ALA A 23 -5.60 -4.58 19.52
C ALA A 23 -5.26 -5.58 18.40
N MET A 24 -5.95 -5.49 17.27
CA MET A 24 -5.64 -6.31 16.08
C MET A 24 -4.25 -6.00 15.52
N GLN A 25 -3.85 -4.72 15.45
CA GLN A 25 -2.51 -4.31 15.03
C GLN A 25 -1.45 -4.79 16.01
N GLN A 26 -1.66 -4.62 17.32
CA GLN A 26 -0.76 -5.11 18.36
C GLN A 26 -0.54 -6.62 18.24
N LYS A 27 -1.61 -7.38 18.00
CA LYS A 27 -1.53 -8.84 17.80
C LYS A 27 -0.77 -9.23 16.54
N ARG A 28 -0.96 -8.50 15.42
CA ARG A 28 -0.36 -8.84 14.13
C ARG A 28 1.09 -8.36 13.99
N PHE A 29 1.38 -7.14 14.45
CA PHE A 29 2.64 -6.45 14.17
C PHE A 29 3.48 -6.21 15.44
N GLY A 30 3.01 -6.63 16.62
CA GLY A 30 3.67 -6.35 17.90
C GLY A 30 3.60 -4.88 18.34
N ALA A 31 2.94 -4.01 17.57
CA ALA A 31 2.77 -2.60 17.85
C ALA A 31 1.50 -2.04 17.19
N VAL A 32 0.97 -0.96 17.75
CA VAL A 32 0.00 -0.09 17.06
C VAL A 32 0.70 0.63 15.92
N LEU A 33 0.08 0.61 14.74
CA LEU A 33 0.64 1.26 13.56
C LEU A 33 0.62 2.78 13.70
N ASN A 34 1.70 3.43 13.27
CA ASN A 34 1.92 4.86 13.36
C ASN A 34 0.72 5.65 12.81
N PRO A 35 0.20 5.39 11.59
CA PRO A 35 -0.94 6.15 11.08
C PRO A 35 -2.18 6.16 11.98
N THR A 36 -2.40 5.12 12.79
CA THR A 36 -3.53 5.08 13.73
C THR A 36 -3.45 6.20 14.77
N ARG A 37 -2.25 6.67 15.12
CA ARG A 37 -2.05 7.82 16.03
C ARG A 37 -2.36 9.17 15.37
N TRP A 38 -2.28 9.30 14.04
CA TRP A 38 -2.69 10.52 13.33
C TRP A 38 -4.18 10.48 12.99
N TRP A 39 -4.63 9.38 12.38
CA TRP A 39 -6.03 9.15 12.05
C TRP A 39 -6.96 9.10 13.28
N GLY A 40 -6.42 8.74 14.45
CA GLY A 40 -7.16 8.75 15.71
C GLY A 40 -7.76 10.10 16.08
N ARG A 41 -7.30 11.20 15.48
CA ARG A 41 -7.93 12.53 15.62
C ARG A 41 -9.33 12.60 15.03
N MET A 42 -9.60 11.79 14.01
CA MET A 42 -10.89 11.73 13.32
C MET A 42 -11.37 10.28 13.23
N PRO A 43 -11.78 9.68 14.37
CA PRO A 43 -12.03 8.23 14.43
C PRO A 43 -13.16 7.77 13.51
N ARG A 44 -14.20 8.59 13.28
CA ARG A 44 -15.27 8.27 12.33
C ARG A 44 -14.73 8.19 10.90
N LEU A 45 -13.91 9.16 10.50
CA LEU A 45 -13.29 9.18 9.18
C LEU A 45 -12.32 8.01 9.01
N PHE A 46 -11.53 7.68 10.04
CA PHE A 46 -10.66 6.52 10.01
C PHE A 46 -11.42 5.20 9.79
N TRP A 47 -12.57 5.02 10.45
CA TRP A 47 -13.41 3.84 10.23
C TRP A 47 -13.95 3.75 8.80
N LEU A 48 -14.37 4.86 8.19
CA LEU A 48 -14.80 4.87 6.78
C LEU A 48 -13.67 4.42 5.86
N VAL A 49 -12.46 4.93 6.08
CA VAL A 49 -11.26 4.54 5.33
C VAL A 49 -10.89 3.08 5.59
N ALA A 50 -10.97 2.61 6.84
CA ALA A 50 -10.68 1.24 7.23
C ALA A 50 -11.66 0.23 6.62
N LEU A 51 -12.95 0.56 6.56
CA LEU A 51 -13.97 -0.26 5.91
C LEU A 51 -13.77 -0.31 4.39
N PHE A 52 -13.42 0.82 3.77
CA PHE A 52 -13.12 0.89 2.35
C PHE A 52 -11.94 -0.02 1.97
N VAL A 53 -10.81 0.10 2.66
CA VAL A 53 -9.66 -0.80 2.41
C VAL A 53 -9.98 -2.24 2.78
N GLY A 54 -10.75 -2.47 3.84
CA GLY A 54 -11.21 -3.81 4.22
C GLY A 54 -12.03 -4.50 3.12
N PHE A 55 -12.88 -3.75 2.42
CA PHE A 55 -13.62 -4.24 1.25
C PHE A 55 -12.69 -4.60 0.09
N LEU A 56 -11.74 -3.71 -0.25
CA LEU A 56 -10.76 -3.96 -1.32
C LEU A 56 -9.84 -5.16 -1.01
N GLU A 57 -9.59 -5.42 0.28
CA GLU A 57 -8.70 -6.48 0.74
C GLU A 57 -9.39 -7.83 1.01
N ARG A 58 -10.71 -7.95 0.73
CA ARG A 58 -11.51 -9.15 0.99
C ARG A 58 -10.98 -10.39 0.26
N ARG A 59 -11.27 -11.58 0.80
CA ARG A 59 -10.77 -12.88 0.25
C ARG A 59 -11.20 -13.13 -1.21
N LYS A 60 -12.42 -12.75 -1.59
CA LYS A 60 -12.98 -12.93 -2.93
C LYS A 60 -12.92 -11.63 -3.76
N ALA A 61 -11.84 -10.87 -3.62
CA ALA A 61 -11.56 -9.69 -4.45
C ALA A 61 -11.32 -10.10 -5.91
N ARG A 62 -11.54 -9.18 -6.85
CA ARG A 62 -11.23 -9.42 -8.27
C ARG A 62 -9.73 -9.49 -8.55
N LEU A 63 -8.93 -8.86 -7.69
CA LEU A 63 -7.47 -8.82 -7.80
C LEU A 63 -6.81 -9.83 -6.87
N SER A 64 -5.80 -10.52 -7.39
CA SER A 64 -5.01 -11.45 -6.59
C SER A 64 -4.35 -10.72 -5.40
N PRO A 65 -4.15 -11.40 -4.25
CA PRO A 65 -3.49 -10.79 -3.11
C PRO A 65 -2.10 -10.23 -3.45
N VAL A 66 -1.33 -10.95 -4.27
CA VAL A 66 0.01 -10.54 -4.72
C VAL A 66 -0.08 -9.25 -5.53
N LEU A 67 -0.96 -9.20 -6.53
CA LEU A 67 -1.13 -8.02 -7.38
C LEU A 67 -1.54 -6.79 -6.55
N ARG A 68 -2.45 -6.95 -5.59
CA ARG A 68 -2.85 -5.85 -4.69
C ARG A 68 -1.66 -5.28 -3.93
N SER A 69 -0.87 -6.14 -3.27
CA SER A 69 0.33 -5.69 -2.54
C SER A 69 1.39 -5.09 -3.45
N LEU A 70 1.56 -5.64 -4.66
CA LEU A 70 2.50 -5.16 -5.65
C LEU A 70 2.19 -3.71 -6.07
N LEU A 71 0.94 -3.46 -6.47
CA LEU A 71 0.48 -2.12 -6.87
C LEU A 71 0.54 -1.15 -5.69
N MET A 72 0.10 -1.56 -4.51
CA MET A 72 0.16 -0.71 -3.31
C MET A 72 1.60 -0.34 -2.94
N THR A 73 2.54 -1.28 -3.07
CA THR A 73 3.98 -1.04 -2.86
C THR A 73 4.50 -0.02 -3.86
N ARG A 74 4.20 -0.20 -5.17
CA ARG A 74 4.68 0.73 -6.19
C ARG A 74 4.15 2.15 -6.01
N VAL A 75 2.84 2.30 -5.75
CA VAL A 75 2.23 3.61 -5.48
C VAL A 75 2.85 4.25 -4.24
N SER A 76 3.16 3.47 -3.20
CA SER A 76 3.84 3.96 -1.99
C SER A 76 5.21 4.56 -2.30
N GLN A 77 5.99 3.90 -3.18
CA GLN A 77 7.31 4.37 -3.60
C GLN A 77 7.22 5.69 -4.39
N LEU A 78 6.28 5.79 -5.34
CA LEU A 78 6.07 7.01 -6.15
C LEU A 78 5.64 8.21 -5.30
N CYS A 79 4.86 7.97 -4.25
CA CYS A 79 4.43 8.99 -3.31
C CYS A 79 5.42 9.23 -2.16
N HIS A 80 6.60 8.59 -2.17
CA HIS A 80 7.63 8.70 -1.14
C HIS A 80 7.12 8.47 0.30
N CYS A 81 6.13 7.59 0.50
CA CYS A 81 5.57 7.31 1.82
C CYS A 81 6.38 6.23 2.56
N ALA A 82 7.25 6.63 3.49
CA ALA A 82 8.10 5.71 4.25
C ALA A 82 7.32 4.59 4.96
N PHE A 83 6.27 4.95 5.71
CA PHE A 83 5.40 3.97 6.37
C PHE A 83 4.72 3.00 5.39
N CYS A 84 4.21 3.53 4.28
CA CYS A 84 3.45 2.73 3.33
C CYS A 84 4.35 1.77 2.55
N VAL A 85 5.57 2.21 2.20
CA VAL A 85 6.58 1.35 1.58
C VAL A 85 6.88 0.19 2.52
N ASP A 86 7.14 0.46 3.79
CA ASP A 86 7.42 -0.56 4.80
C ASP A 86 6.26 -1.56 4.96
N ALA A 87 5.05 -1.07 5.24
CA ALA A 87 3.89 -1.92 5.50
C ALA A 87 3.44 -2.73 4.26
N ASN A 88 3.48 -2.14 3.06
CA ASN A 88 3.07 -2.86 1.84
C ASN A 88 4.17 -3.80 1.33
N SER A 89 5.45 -3.50 1.58
CA SER A 89 6.55 -4.41 1.27
C SER A 89 6.45 -5.69 2.10
N LEU A 90 6.17 -5.60 3.40
CA LEU A 90 5.90 -6.79 4.24
C LEU A 90 4.75 -7.62 3.64
N ARG A 91 3.62 -6.98 3.30
CA ARG A 91 2.48 -7.67 2.71
C ARG A 91 2.77 -8.27 1.35
N LEU A 92 3.65 -7.66 0.56
CA LEU A 92 4.07 -8.22 -0.72
C LEU A 92 4.90 -9.46 -0.46
N ALA A 93 5.93 -9.37 0.38
CA ALA A 93 6.79 -10.48 0.78
C ALA A 93 6.00 -11.67 1.35
N GLU A 94 5.07 -11.42 2.28
CA GLU A 94 4.17 -12.45 2.85
C GLU A 94 3.35 -13.18 1.77
N ARG A 95 2.93 -12.46 0.71
CA ARG A 95 2.04 -13.00 -0.33
C ARG A 95 2.79 -13.63 -1.49
N SER A 96 3.96 -13.12 -1.85
CA SER A 96 4.86 -13.73 -2.84
C SER A 96 5.70 -14.85 -2.23
N GLY A 97 5.85 -14.88 -0.91
CA GLY A 97 6.72 -15.80 -0.18
C GLY A 97 8.20 -15.42 -0.21
N ALA A 98 8.55 -14.24 -0.72
CA ALA A 98 9.94 -13.79 -0.91
C ALA A 98 10.07 -12.28 -1.16
N LEU A 99 11.27 -11.74 -0.97
CA LEU A 99 11.58 -10.32 -1.16
C LEU A 99 11.87 -9.90 -2.61
N ASP A 100 12.05 -10.83 -3.55
CA ASP A 100 12.44 -10.54 -4.94
C ASP A 100 11.59 -9.45 -5.60
N LYS A 101 10.26 -9.59 -5.52
CA LYS A 101 9.33 -8.58 -6.07
C LYS A 101 9.38 -7.25 -5.32
N VAL A 102 9.60 -7.27 -4.00
CA VAL A 102 9.74 -6.04 -3.19
C VAL A 102 10.95 -5.24 -3.66
N GLN A 103 12.08 -5.92 -3.87
CA GLN A 103 13.33 -5.29 -4.28
C GLN A 103 13.30 -4.82 -5.74
N ALA A 104 12.64 -5.59 -6.62
CA ALA A 104 12.64 -5.33 -8.05
C ALA A 104 11.55 -4.35 -8.53
N VAL A 105 10.47 -4.13 -7.77
CA VAL A 105 9.28 -3.39 -8.26
C VAL A 105 9.58 -1.95 -8.66
N SER A 106 10.59 -1.30 -8.07
CA SER A 106 10.96 0.08 -8.47
C SER A 106 11.55 0.14 -9.88
N ALA A 107 12.16 -0.96 -10.34
CA ALA A 107 12.80 -1.13 -11.64
C ALA A 107 12.04 -2.12 -12.55
N TRP A 108 10.75 -2.34 -12.31
CA TRP A 108 9.95 -3.40 -12.94
C TRP A 108 10.01 -3.43 -14.48
N ARG A 109 10.20 -2.28 -15.14
CA ARG A 109 10.32 -2.21 -16.61
C ARG A 109 11.50 -2.99 -17.16
N HIS A 110 12.56 -3.12 -16.36
CA HIS A 110 13.84 -3.74 -16.73
C HIS A 110 14.02 -5.12 -16.07
N CYS A 111 12.97 -5.66 -15.44
CA CYS A 111 13.03 -6.91 -14.71
C CYS A 111 12.09 -7.96 -15.33
N THR A 112 12.53 -9.20 -15.40
CA THR A 112 11.78 -10.35 -15.94
C THR A 112 10.88 -11.01 -14.90
N LEU A 113 10.91 -10.58 -13.63
CA LEU A 113 10.14 -11.16 -12.52
C LEU A 113 8.62 -10.89 -12.58
N PHE A 114 8.18 -9.98 -13.46
CA PHE A 114 6.80 -9.53 -13.53
C PHE A 114 6.13 -10.09 -14.79
N SER A 115 4.95 -10.68 -14.64
CA SER A 115 4.16 -11.16 -15.79
C SER A 115 3.66 -9.98 -16.63
N GLU A 116 3.22 -10.25 -17.87
CA GLU A 116 2.64 -9.20 -18.73
C GLU A 116 1.39 -8.55 -18.08
N GLU A 117 0.57 -9.34 -17.36
CA GLU A 117 -0.55 -8.84 -16.56
C GLU A 117 -0.08 -7.86 -15.46
N GLU A 118 0.97 -8.23 -14.72
CA GLU A 118 1.53 -7.37 -13.65
C GLU A 118 2.16 -6.10 -14.22
N ARG A 119 2.85 -6.20 -15.35
CA ARG A 119 3.48 -5.07 -16.05
C ARG A 119 2.42 -4.08 -16.56
N ALA A 120 1.31 -4.57 -17.12
CA ALA A 120 0.17 -3.75 -17.50
C ALA A 120 -0.42 -2.98 -16.30
N ALA A 121 -0.66 -3.69 -15.20
CA ALA A 121 -1.19 -3.09 -13.98
C ALA A 121 -0.23 -2.09 -13.32
N LEU A 122 1.08 -2.36 -13.34
CA LEU A 122 2.11 -1.45 -12.83
C LEU A 122 2.20 -0.16 -13.68
N ALA A 123 2.17 -0.28 -15.01
CA ALA A 123 2.10 0.88 -15.91
C ALA A 123 0.86 1.74 -15.63
N TYR A 124 -0.30 1.09 -15.45
CA TYR A 124 -1.54 1.76 -15.10
C TYR A 124 -1.47 2.45 -13.72
N ALA A 125 -0.93 1.78 -12.70
CA ALA A 125 -0.79 2.35 -11.37
C ALA A 125 0.14 3.57 -11.33
N GLU A 126 1.24 3.55 -12.08
CA GLU A 126 2.11 4.71 -12.24
C GLU A 126 1.39 5.88 -12.92
N ALA A 127 0.69 5.60 -14.02
CA ALA A 127 -0.04 6.61 -14.78
C ALA A 127 -1.19 7.26 -13.98
N VAL A 128 -1.95 6.48 -13.20
CA VAL A 128 -2.99 7.00 -12.30
C VAL A 128 -2.39 7.83 -11.17
N THR A 129 -1.19 7.49 -10.70
CA THR A 129 -0.51 8.16 -9.57
C THR A 129 0.18 9.45 -9.97
N ALA A 130 0.51 9.62 -11.25
CA ALA A 130 1.19 10.80 -11.79
C ALA A 130 0.43 12.12 -11.47
N THR A 131 1.16 13.24 -11.49
CA THR A 131 0.60 14.58 -11.26
C THR A 131 1.00 15.49 -12.43
N PRO A 132 0.09 15.77 -13.39
CA PRO A 132 -1.28 15.26 -13.50
C PRO A 132 -1.33 13.76 -13.86
N PRO A 133 -2.46 13.05 -13.66
CA PRO A 133 -2.62 11.67 -14.11
C PRO A 133 -2.43 11.52 -15.63
N GLN A 134 -1.80 10.42 -16.07
CA GLN A 134 -1.32 10.21 -17.44
C GLN A 134 -1.84 8.90 -18.08
N VAL A 135 -3.11 8.55 -17.87
CA VAL A 135 -3.69 7.32 -18.45
C VAL A 135 -4.04 7.54 -19.93
N ASP A 136 -3.13 7.12 -20.81
CA ASP A 136 -3.29 7.23 -22.26
C ASP A 136 -4.03 6.04 -22.92
N GLU A 137 -4.25 6.10 -24.23
CA GLU A 137 -4.93 5.04 -24.98
C GLU A 137 -4.13 3.72 -25.04
N ALA A 138 -2.80 3.77 -24.97
CA ALA A 138 -1.98 2.57 -24.99
C ALA A 138 -2.16 1.78 -23.69
N ILE A 139 -2.12 2.46 -22.55
CA ILE A 139 -2.39 1.89 -21.24
C ILE A 139 -3.81 1.34 -21.18
N LYS A 140 -4.82 2.08 -21.66
CA LYS A 140 -6.21 1.60 -21.68
C LYS A 140 -6.37 0.30 -22.47
N ARG A 141 -5.77 0.23 -23.67
CA ARG A 141 -5.79 -0.99 -24.50
C ARG A 141 -5.12 -2.16 -23.78
N GLU A 142 -3.95 -1.94 -23.19
CA GLU A 142 -3.23 -3.01 -22.50
C GLU A 142 -4.00 -3.51 -21.27
N MET A 143 -4.57 -2.62 -20.48
CA MET A 143 -5.44 -2.99 -19.36
C MET A 143 -6.63 -3.85 -19.81
N LYS A 144 -7.28 -3.50 -20.93
CA LYS A 144 -8.40 -4.27 -21.49
C LYS A 144 -8.00 -5.65 -22.05
N ARG A 145 -6.72 -5.90 -22.32
CA ARG A 145 -6.23 -7.22 -22.75
C ARG A 145 -6.11 -8.20 -21.60
N HIS A 146 -5.79 -7.73 -20.40
CA HIS A 146 -5.52 -8.58 -19.23
C HIS A 146 -6.64 -8.57 -18.20
N PHE A 147 -7.45 -7.51 -18.12
CA PHE A 147 -8.42 -7.32 -17.04
C PHE A 147 -9.82 -7.02 -17.55
N THR A 148 -10.82 -7.52 -16.81
CA THR A 148 -12.22 -7.15 -17.01
C THR A 148 -12.52 -5.75 -16.45
N ASP A 149 -13.63 -5.16 -16.87
CA ASP A 149 -14.06 -3.82 -16.42
C ASP A 149 -14.26 -3.76 -14.90
N ASP A 150 -14.81 -4.83 -14.30
CA ASP A 150 -14.91 -5.01 -12.85
C ASP A 150 -13.53 -4.96 -12.18
N ALA A 151 -12.56 -5.70 -12.72
CA ALA A 151 -11.21 -5.78 -12.17
C ALA A 151 -10.47 -4.44 -12.31
N ILE A 152 -10.62 -3.76 -13.45
CA ILE A 152 -10.06 -2.42 -13.68
C ILE A 152 -10.67 -1.45 -12.66
N THR A 153 -11.99 -1.44 -12.48
CA THR A 153 -12.67 -0.55 -11.53
C THR A 153 -12.19 -0.78 -10.09
N GLU A 154 -12.10 -2.04 -9.65
CA GLU A 154 -11.59 -2.38 -8.32
C GLU A 154 -10.11 -2.00 -8.16
N MET A 155 -9.31 -2.13 -9.22
CA MET A 155 -7.90 -1.73 -9.24
C MET A 155 -7.74 -0.21 -9.14
N THR A 156 -8.53 0.56 -9.89
CA THR A 156 -8.53 2.02 -9.80
C THR A 156 -8.88 2.47 -8.39
N ALA A 157 -9.88 1.85 -7.75
CA ALA A 157 -10.24 2.13 -6.36
C ALA A 157 -9.09 1.83 -5.38
N LEU A 158 -8.39 0.72 -5.57
CA LEU A 158 -7.20 0.36 -4.78
C LEU A 158 -6.05 1.36 -4.96
N ILE A 159 -5.75 1.74 -6.21
CA ILE A 159 -4.69 2.71 -6.52
C ILE A 159 -5.05 4.09 -5.94
N ALA A 160 -6.30 4.52 -6.07
CA ALA A 160 -6.79 5.77 -5.50
C ALA A 160 -6.72 5.77 -3.96
N PHE A 161 -7.12 4.68 -3.30
CA PHE A 161 -6.93 4.50 -1.87
C PHE A 161 -5.46 4.62 -1.47
N GLN A 162 -4.57 3.94 -2.20
CA GLN A 162 -3.15 3.97 -1.87
C GLN A 162 -2.56 5.37 -2.10
N ASN A 163 -3.03 6.11 -3.10
CA ASN A 163 -2.67 7.51 -3.30
C ASN A 163 -3.13 8.40 -2.13
N LEU A 164 -4.36 8.21 -1.63
CA LEU A 164 -4.85 8.90 -0.43
C LEU A 164 -3.97 8.57 0.78
N SER A 165 -3.75 7.28 1.04
CA SER A 165 -2.98 6.82 2.19
C SER A 165 -1.53 7.28 2.13
N ALA A 166 -0.87 7.13 0.97
CA ALA A 166 0.52 7.49 0.80
C ALA A 166 0.75 8.99 0.87
N ARG A 167 -0.07 9.80 0.20
CA ARG A 167 0.06 11.26 0.28
C ARG A 167 -0.27 11.80 1.67
N PHE A 168 -1.29 11.24 2.35
CA PHE A 168 -1.59 11.62 3.74
C PHE A 168 -0.40 11.34 4.67
N ASN A 169 0.12 10.12 4.64
CA ASN A 169 1.22 9.71 5.51
C ASN A 169 2.53 10.44 5.18
N ALA A 170 2.84 10.63 3.89
CA ALA A 170 4.02 11.37 3.45
C ALA A 170 3.93 12.85 3.84
N ALA A 171 2.78 13.50 3.64
CA ALA A 171 2.60 14.89 4.05
C ALA A 171 2.80 15.09 5.55
N LEU A 172 2.45 14.10 6.37
CA LEU A 172 2.57 14.14 7.83
C LEU A 172 3.90 13.59 8.36
N ASP A 173 4.87 13.30 7.48
CA ASP A 173 6.17 12.70 7.81
C ASP A 173 6.06 11.46 8.70
N ILE A 174 5.05 10.62 8.46
CA ILE A 174 4.83 9.43 9.28
C ILE A 174 5.92 8.39 8.96
N PRO A 175 6.78 8.04 9.95
CA PRO A 175 7.96 7.23 9.68
C PRO A 175 7.59 5.76 9.49
N ALA A 176 8.49 5.05 8.80
CA ALA A 176 8.51 3.58 8.77
C ALA A 176 8.58 3.01 10.19
N GLN A 177 8.16 1.75 10.34
CA GLN A 177 8.12 1.03 11.62
C GLN A 177 8.99 -0.23 11.64
N GLY A 178 9.75 -0.48 10.58
CA GLY A 178 10.58 -1.68 10.45
C GLY A 178 9.75 -2.95 10.27
N LEU A 179 8.52 -2.84 9.75
CA LEU A 179 7.62 -3.98 9.57
C LEU A 179 8.17 -4.99 8.57
N CYS A 180 8.68 -4.54 7.42
CA CYS A 180 9.24 -5.45 6.41
C CYS A 180 10.57 -6.06 6.84
N ALA A 181 11.31 -5.39 7.73
CA ALA A 181 12.57 -5.90 8.24
C ALA A 181 12.40 -7.15 9.12
N THR A 182 11.19 -7.46 9.59
CA THR A 182 10.90 -8.69 10.34
C THR A 182 10.60 -9.89 9.44
N PHE A 183 10.57 -9.72 8.12
CA PHE A 183 10.35 -10.83 7.20
C PHE A 183 11.64 -11.66 7.05
N GLU A 184 11.57 -12.93 7.43
CA GLU A 184 12.66 -13.89 7.23
C GLU A 184 12.61 -14.42 5.80
N ASP A 185 13.50 -13.90 4.95
CA ASP A 185 13.61 -14.34 3.56
C ASP A 185 14.17 -15.77 3.53
N LYS A 186 13.45 -16.68 2.89
CA LYS A 186 13.94 -18.04 2.67
C LYS A 186 14.57 -18.08 1.29
N PRO A 187 15.88 -18.37 1.17
CA PRO A 187 16.51 -18.44 -0.14
C PRO A 187 15.76 -19.44 -1.02
N HIS A 188 15.38 -19.00 -2.21
CA HIS A 188 14.90 -19.90 -3.25
C HIS A 188 16.07 -20.81 -3.67
N ALA A 189 15.90 -22.12 -3.45
CA ALA A 189 16.85 -23.16 -3.88
C ALA A 189 16.88 -23.30 -5.40
#